data_AF-J2UQ59-F1
#
_entry.id   AF-J2UQ59-F1
#
_cell.length_a   1.000
_cell.length_b   1.000
_cell.length_c   1.000
_cell.angle_alpha   90.00
_cell.angle_beta   90.00
_cell.angle_gamma   90.00
#
_symmetry.space_group_name_H-M   'P 1'
#
loop_
_entity.id
_entity.type
_entity.pdbx_description
1 polymer ?
#
loop_
_entity_poly.entity_id
_entity_poly.type
_entity_poly.pdbx_seq_one_letter_code
_entity_poly.pdbx_strand_id
1 'polypeptide(L)'
;MEYDPTRRMLITALAGLTLANVSLASAATGNENVRGKSRTLVIYFSRSGNTRVIAGVIHRSLNTDLFEIEPAVPYPEDYFQTVEQAKKEREQGVRPALKNSVADISRYETVYLGFPIWGTSVPPVVQTFLRNHNLAGKLLIPFITHGGYGEGDSDDILASLAPTARREKPLVIECDQERRTTDTVTSWLETIRS
;
A
#
# COMPACT_ATOMS: atom_id res chain seq x y z
N MET A 1 27.04 -33.58 -6.89
CA MET A 1 25.58 -33.80 -6.84
C MET A 1 25.06 -33.40 -8.18
N GLU A 2 24.81 -34.40 -9.00
CA GLU A 2 24.69 -34.35 -10.45
C GLU A 2 23.22 -34.48 -10.83
N TYR A 3 22.80 -33.74 -11.85
CA TYR A 3 21.43 -33.65 -12.35
C TYR A 3 21.12 -34.85 -13.25
N ASP A 4 20.08 -35.61 -12.93
CA ASP A 4 19.59 -36.73 -13.77
C ASP A 4 18.35 -36.29 -14.60
N PRO A 5 18.43 -36.34 -15.95
CA PRO A 5 17.43 -35.82 -16.89
C PRO A 5 16.37 -36.84 -17.33
N THR A 6 16.10 -37.89 -16.58
CA THR A 6 15.11 -38.91 -16.98
C THR A 6 13.72 -38.72 -16.33
N ARG A 7 12.83 -37.99 -17.01
CA ARG A 7 11.44 -38.42 -17.28
C ARG A 7 10.66 -37.37 -18.07
N ARG A 8 10.91 -37.37 -19.38
CA ARG A 8 9.85 -37.05 -20.33
C ARG A 8 8.75 -38.09 -20.18
N MET A 9 7.54 -37.65 -19.85
CA MET A 9 6.31 -38.40 -20.17
C MET A 9 5.39 -37.48 -20.95
N LEU A 10 5.39 -37.67 -22.27
CA LEU A 10 4.34 -37.24 -23.18
C LEU A 10 3.17 -38.22 -23.00
N ILE A 11 1.99 -37.71 -22.66
CA ILE A 11 0.73 -38.39 -22.98
C ILE A 11 -0.13 -37.38 -23.74
N THR A 12 -0.16 -37.57 -25.04
CA THR A 12 -1.18 -37.05 -25.94
C THR A 12 -2.36 -38.02 -25.88
N ALA A 13 -3.55 -37.55 -25.50
CA ALA A 13 -4.80 -38.28 -25.68
C ALA A 13 -5.88 -37.31 -26.16
N LEU A 14 -6.54 -37.71 -27.24
CA LEU A 14 -7.45 -36.94 -28.09
C LEU A 14 -8.92 -37.13 -27.66
N ALA A 15 -9.70 -36.05 -27.77
CA ALA A 15 -11.14 -35.98 -28.09
C ALA A 15 -12.21 -36.57 -27.13
N GLY A 16 -13.10 -35.69 -26.67
CA GLY A 16 -14.42 -36.03 -26.12
C GLY A 16 -15.23 -34.77 -25.76
N LEU A 17 -16.33 -34.53 -26.49
CA LEU A 17 -17.31 -33.44 -26.35
C LEU A 17 -17.80 -33.20 -24.91
N THR A 18 -17.89 -31.94 -24.48
CA THR A 18 -19.17 -31.25 -24.20
C THR A 18 -18.95 -29.73 -24.19
N LEU A 19 -19.78 -28.98 -24.92
CA LEU A 19 -19.89 -27.52 -24.83
C LEU A 19 -20.61 -27.17 -23.52
N ALA A 20 -19.84 -26.94 -22.46
CA ALA A 20 -20.36 -26.29 -21.26
C ALA A 20 -20.11 -24.78 -21.39
N ASN A 21 -21.19 -23.99 -21.31
CA ASN A 21 -21.13 -22.53 -21.20
C ASN A 21 -20.24 -22.14 -20.02
N VAL A 22 -19.02 -21.70 -20.30
CA VAL A 22 -18.18 -21.04 -19.31
C VAL A 22 -18.61 -19.58 -19.27
N SER A 23 -19.50 -19.25 -18.32
CA SER A 23 -19.66 -17.86 -17.91
C SER A 23 -18.31 -17.36 -17.40
N LEU A 24 -17.72 -16.41 -18.10
CA LEU A 24 -16.61 -15.60 -17.60
C LEU A 24 -17.15 -14.71 -16.48
N ALA A 25 -17.28 -15.28 -15.28
CA ALA A 25 -17.36 -14.46 -14.09
C ALA A 25 -16.02 -13.75 -13.96
N SER A 26 -16.02 -12.43 -14.15
CA SER A 26 -14.88 -11.58 -13.83
C SER A 26 -14.55 -11.76 -12.36
N ALA A 27 -13.54 -12.55 -12.07
CA ALA A 27 -12.97 -12.63 -10.74
C ALA A 27 -12.16 -11.34 -10.54
N ALA A 28 -12.77 -10.35 -9.89
CA ALA A 28 -12.01 -9.35 -9.18
C ALA A 28 -11.12 -10.10 -8.19
N THR A 29 -9.83 -10.18 -8.49
CA THR A 29 -8.81 -10.76 -7.61
C THR A 29 -8.70 -9.88 -6.37
N GLY A 30 -9.56 -10.15 -5.39
CA GLY A 30 -9.40 -9.67 -4.03
C GLY A 30 -8.18 -10.34 -3.41
N ASN A 31 -7.33 -9.54 -2.77
CA ASN A 31 -6.14 -10.01 -2.08
C ASN A 31 -6.54 -11.00 -0.95
N GLU A 32 -5.83 -12.13 -0.82
CA GLU A 32 -6.11 -13.21 0.14
C GLU A 32 -5.91 -12.82 1.63
N ASN A 33 -5.54 -11.56 1.92
CA ASN A 33 -5.28 -11.05 3.26
C ASN A 33 -6.51 -10.48 3.98
N VAL A 34 -7.70 -10.51 3.37
CA VAL A 34 -8.96 -10.20 4.04
C VAL A 34 -9.54 -11.51 4.58
N ARG A 35 -9.22 -11.84 5.84
CA ARG A 35 -9.72 -13.06 6.51
C ARG A 35 -11.21 -12.97 6.83
N GLY A 36 -11.84 -11.81 6.61
CA GLY A 36 -13.28 -11.66 6.56
C GLY A 36 -13.97 -11.99 7.87
N LYS A 37 -13.25 -11.92 9.00
CA LYS A 37 -13.79 -12.12 10.35
C LYS A 37 -13.72 -10.87 11.22
N SER A 38 -12.92 -9.87 10.84
CA SER A 38 -12.77 -8.64 11.62
C SER A 38 -13.69 -7.52 11.12
N ARG A 39 -14.16 -6.67 12.04
CA ARG A 39 -14.80 -5.37 11.73
C ARG A 39 -13.77 -4.23 11.64
N THR A 40 -12.49 -4.57 11.83
CA THR A 40 -11.35 -3.66 11.77
C THR A 40 -10.46 -4.00 10.59
N LEU A 41 -10.10 -2.98 9.81
CA LEU A 41 -9.18 -3.09 8.69
C LEU A 41 -7.97 -2.19 8.93
N VAL A 42 -6.77 -2.72 8.71
CA VAL A 42 -5.54 -1.92 8.60
C VAL A 42 -5.23 -1.76 7.12
N ILE A 43 -5.34 -0.53 6.61
CA ILE A 43 -4.91 -0.14 5.28
C ILE A 43 -3.59 0.60 5.41
N TYR A 44 -2.61 0.33 4.57
CA TYR A 44 -1.37 1.10 4.58
C TYR A 44 -0.71 1.22 3.21
N PHE A 45 0.02 2.30 2.99
CA PHE A 45 1.00 2.42 1.91
C PHE A 45 2.41 2.43 2.51
N SER A 46 3.36 1.72 1.91
CA SER A 46 4.75 1.78 2.34
C SER A 46 5.72 1.59 1.18
N ARG A 47 6.67 2.52 1.04
CA ARG A 47 7.75 2.41 0.05
C ARG A 47 8.90 1.54 0.57
N SER A 48 9.57 2.00 1.63
CA SER A 48 10.75 1.35 2.22
C SER A 48 10.45 0.49 3.46
N GLY A 49 9.18 0.31 3.81
CA GLY A 49 8.76 -0.64 4.84
C GLY A 49 8.53 -0.08 6.23
N ASN A 50 8.92 1.17 6.53
CA ASN A 50 8.69 1.77 7.86
C ASN A 50 7.21 1.72 8.28
N THR A 51 6.32 2.19 7.41
CA THR A 51 4.87 2.14 7.63
C THR A 51 4.33 0.71 7.67
N ARG A 52 4.91 -0.21 6.87
CA ARG A 52 4.55 -1.64 6.86
C ARG A 52 4.80 -2.31 8.21
N VAL A 53 5.89 -1.94 8.89
CA VAL A 53 6.20 -2.45 10.23
C VAL A 53 5.10 -2.08 11.22
N ILE A 54 4.68 -0.81 11.24
CA ILE A 54 3.60 -0.33 12.13
C ILE A 54 2.29 -1.04 11.81
N ALA A 55 1.92 -1.12 10.52
CA ALA A 55 0.72 -1.82 10.08
C ALA A 55 0.70 -3.29 10.55
N GLY A 56 1.84 -3.98 10.43
CA GLY A 56 1.99 -5.35 10.89
C GLY A 56 1.87 -5.50 12.41
N VAL A 57 2.37 -4.54 13.19
CA VAL A 57 2.18 -4.52 14.66
C VAL A 57 0.70 -4.37 15.01
N ILE A 58 -0.01 -3.40 14.43
CA ILE A 58 -1.45 -3.18 14.67
C ILE A 58 -2.25 -4.43 14.29
N HIS A 59 -1.98 -4.99 13.10
CA HIS A 59 -2.63 -6.18 12.59
C HIS A 59 -2.50 -7.37 13.54
N ARG A 60 -1.27 -7.67 14.01
CA ARG A 60 -1.03 -8.78 14.94
C ARG A 60 -1.64 -8.55 16.32
N SER A 61 -1.58 -7.32 16.82
CA SER A 61 -2.10 -6.98 18.16
C SER A 61 -3.62 -7.03 18.22
N LEU A 62 -4.31 -6.68 17.14
CA LEU A 62 -5.77 -6.57 17.09
C LEU A 62 -6.44 -7.67 16.25
N ASN A 63 -5.67 -8.56 15.62
CA ASN A 63 -6.15 -9.60 14.72
C ASN A 63 -7.12 -9.06 13.65
N THR A 64 -6.67 -8.02 12.94
CA THR A 64 -7.47 -7.30 11.93
C THR A 64 -7.39 -7.96 10.56
N ASP A 65 -8.16 -7.48 9.59
CA ASP A 65 -7.76 -7.65 8.20
C ASP A 65 -6.63 -6.65 7.86
N LEU A 66 -5.79 -6.97 6.86
CA LEU A 66 -4.66 -6.14 6.45
C LEU A 66 -4.69 -5.95 4.92
N PHE A 67 -4.57 -4.70 4.48
CA PHE A 67 -4.55 -4.32 3.07
C PHE A 67 -3.41 -3.35 2.79
N GLU A 68 -2.60 -3.68 1.79
CA GLU A 68 -1.54 -2.79 1.30
C GLU A 68 -2.04 -2.04 0.06
N ILE A 69 -1.94 -0.72 0.09
CA ILE A 69 -2.14 0.15 -1.06
C ILE A 69 -0.92 -0.02 -1.96
N GLU A 70 -1.13 -0.56 -3.15
CA GLU A 70 -0.10 -0.69 -4.17
C GLU A 70 -0.52 0.11 -5.42
N PRO A 71 0.35 0.98 -5.98
CA PRO A 71 0.08 1.57 -7.29
C PRO A 71 0.18 0.49 -8.38
N ALA A 72 -0.62 0.61 -9.44
CA ALA A 72 -0.59 -0.29 -10.58
C ALA A 72 0.75 -0.24 -11.33
N VAL A 73 1.37 0.94 -11.37
CA VAL A 73 2.75 1.15 -11.79
C VAL A 73 3.58 1.44 -10.55
N PRO A 74 4.53 0.58 -10.17
CA PRO A 74 5.38 0.81 -9.00
C PRO A 74 6.13 2.15 -9.06
N TYR A 75 6.27 2.81 -7.92
CA TYR A 75 7.19 3.96 -7.81
C TYR A 75 8.64 3.50 -8.01
N PRO A 76 9.54 4.38 -8.48
CA PRO A 76 10.97 4.07 -8.57
C PRO A 76 11.53 3.57 -7.23
N GLU A 77 12.50 2.65 -7.27
CA GLU A 77 13.20 2.21 -6.05
C GLU A 77 14.13 3.31 -5.51
N ASP A 78 14.75 4.07 -6.41
CA ASP A 78 15.60 5.20 -6.04
C ASP A 78 14.80 6.28 -5.30
N TYR A 79 15.37 6.76 -4.18
CA TYR A 79 14.74 7.75 -3.31
C TYR A 79 14.48 9.06 -4.04
N PHE A 80 15.49 9.61 -4.73
CA PHE A 80 15.38 10.91 -5.38
C PHE A 80 14.42 10.86 -6.58
N GLN A 81 14.45 9.78 -7.36
CA GLN A 81 13.48 9.56 -8.44
C GLN A 81 12.05 9.46 -7.91
N THR A 82 11.84 8.80 -6.76
CA THR A 82 10.51 8.77 -6.12
C THR A 82 10.06 10.17 -5.71
N VAL A 83 10.94 10.95 -5.08
CA VAL A 83 10.63 12.32 -4.64
C VAL A 83 10.20 13.18 -5.84
N GLU A 84 10.95 13.11 -6.95
CA GLU A 84 10.62 13.85 -8.16
C GLU A 84 9.31 13.37 -8.82
N GLN A 85 9.06 12.06 -8.86
CA GLN A 85 7.81 11.52 -9.36
C GLN A 85 6.61 11.98 -8.52
N ALA A 86 6.69 11.86 -7.19
CA ALA A 86 5.65 12.28 -6.27
C ALA A 86 5.36 13.78 -6.35
N LYS A 87 6.40 14.60 -6.53
CA LYS A 87 6.27 16.05 -6.73
C LYS A 87 5.51 16.35 -8.02
N LYS A 88 5.90 15.74 -9.15
CA LYS A 88 5.22 15.91 -10.44
C LYS A 88 3.75 15.49 -10.36
N GLU A 89 3.48 14.34 -9.74
CA GLU A 89 2.11 13.85 -9.57
C GLU A 89 1.25 14.83 -8.77
N ARG A 90 1.78 15.39 -7.68
CA ARG A 90 1.09 16.39 -6.87
C ARG A 90 0.83 17.69 -7.64
N GLU A 91 1.85 18.22 -8.32
CA GLU A 91 1.74 19.48 -9.08
C GLU A 91 0.77 19.36 -10.26
N GLN A 92 0.69 18.18 -10.88
CA GLN A 92 -0.18 17.90 -12.01
C GLN A 92 -1.56 17.34 -11.61
N GLY A 93 -1.80 17.10 -10.32
CA GLY A 93 -3.04 16.48 -9.82
C GLY A 93 -3.26 15.06 -10.32
N VAL A 94 -2.19 14.32 -10.63
CA VAL A 94 -2.24 12.93 -11.09
C VAL A 94 -2.82 12.05 -10.00
N ARG A 95 -3.63 11.07 -10.42
CA ARG A 95 -4.22 10.05 -9.55
C ARG A 95 -3.69 8.68 -9.95
N PRO A 96 -2.60 8.20 -9.33
CA PRO A 96 -2.00 6.92 -9.69
C PRO A 96 -3.04 5.79 -9.58
N ALA A 97 -3.18 5.00 -10.64
CA ALA A 97 -4.06 3.85 -10.63
C ALA A 97 -3.62 2.87 -9.52
N LEU A 98 -4.58 2.24 -8.86
CA LEU A 98 -4.32 1.23 -7.83
C LEU A 98 -4.22 -0.14 -8.48
N LYS A 99 -3.29 -0.97 -8.00
CA LYS A 99 -3.15 -2.37 -8.43
C LYS A 99 -4.35 -3.21 -7.98
N ASN A 100 -4.82 -2.95 -6.76
CA ASN A 100 -5.88 -3.69 -6.09
C ASN A 100 -6.85 -2.73 -5.39
N SER A 101 -8.03 -3.23 -5.03
CA SER A 101 -9.05 -2.50 -4.27
C SER A 101 -9.61 -3.34 -3.13
N VAL A 102 -10.20 -2.70 -2.11
CA VAL A 102 -10.90 -3.41 -1.04
C VAL A 102 -12.31 -3.74 -1.52
N ALA A 103 -12.57 -5.01 -1.82
CA ALA A 103 -13.81 -5.46 -2.48
C ALA A 103 -15.09 -5.07 -1.72
N ASP A 104 -15.08 -5.19 -0.39
CA ASP A 104 -16.19 -4.76 0.46
C ASP A 104 -15.63 -3.96 1.64
N ILE A 105 -15.43 -2.66 1.45
CA ILE A 105 -15.03 -1.78 2.56
C ILE A 105 -16.19 -1.49 3.52
N SER A 106 -17.44 -1.76 3.11
CA SER A 106 -18.63 -1.39 3.88
C SER A 106 -18.75 -2.17 5.20
N ARG A 107 -18.28 -3.42 5.22
CA ARG A 107 -18.26 -4.30 6.40
C ARG A 107 -17.44 -3.80 7.60
N TYR A 108 -16.50 -2.89 7.36
CA TYR A 108 -15.58 -2.41 8.40
C TYR A 108 -16.17 -1.21 9.14
N GLU A 109 -16.09 -1.24 10.46
CA GLU A 109 -16.43 -0.09 11.31
C GLU A 109 -15.22 0.78 11.59
N THR A 110 -14.05 0.14 11.72
CA THR A 110 -12.79 0.81 12.05
C THR A 110 -11.77 0.60 10.93
N VAL A 111 -11.16 1.68 10.49
CA VAL A 111 -10.09 1.72 9.50
C VAL A 111 -8.87 2.39 10.12
N TYR A 112 -7.82 1.61 10.32
CA TYR A 112 -6.48 2.17 10.54
C TYR A 112 -5.88 2.50 9.18
N LEU A 113 -5.39 3.73 9.01
CA LEU A 113 -4.84 4.20 7.75
C LEU A 113 -3.38 4.63 7.90
N GLY A 114 -2.48 3.86 7.30
CA GLY A 114 -1.03 4.05 7.36
C GLY A 114 -0.45 4.70 6.13
N PHE A 115 0.34 5.75 6.27
CA PHE A 115 1.12 6.27 5.14
C PHE A 115 2.36 7.06 5.58
N PRO A 116 3.40 7.13 4.74
CA PRO A 116 4.46 8.11 4.88
C PRO A 116 4.00 9.50 4.45
N ILE A 117 4.61 10.55 4.99
CA ILE A 117 4.49 11.92 4.46
C ILE A 117 5.49 12.10 3.32
N TRP A 118 4.98 12.50 2.15
CA TRP A 118 5.75 12.79 0.95
C TRP A 118 5.59 14.26 0.58
N GLY A 119 6.69 15.03 0.62
CA GLY A 119 6.66 16.46 0.31
C GLY A 119 5.63 17.23 1.13
N THR A 120 5.67 17.02 2.46
CA THR A 120 4.72 17.60 3.46
C THR A 120 3.25 17.26 3.24
N SER A 121 2.92 16.22 2.46
CA SER A 121 1.54 15.86 2.15
C SER A 121 1.28 14.34 2.14
N VAL A 122 0.01 13.97 2.11
CA VAL A 122 -0.47 12.59 1.90
C VAL A 122 -0.10 12.13 0.49
N PRO A 123 0.55 10.95 0.31
CA PRO A 123 0.98 10.49 -1.00
C PRO A 123 -0.17 10.39 -2.02
N PRO A 124 0.04 10.77 -3.31
CA PRO A 124 -1.01 10.74 -4.33
C PRO A 124 -1.73 9.41 -4.49
N VAL A 125 -1.02 8.28 -4.33
CA VAL A 125 -1.62 6.93 -4.36
C VAL A 125 -2.59 6.70 -3.20
N VAL A 126 -2.29 7.22 -2.00
CA VAL A 126 -3.19 7.12 -0.82
C VAL A 126 -4.40 8.02 -1.00
N GLN A 127 -4.21 9.23 -1.55
CA GLN A 127 -5.34 10.09 -1.92
C GLN A 127 -6.26 9.42 -2.96
N THR A 128 -5.68 8.69 -3.92
CA THR A 128 -6.47 7.92 -4.90
C THR A 128 -7.26 6.80 -4.23
N PHE A 129 -6.65 6.08 -3.27
CA PHE A 129 -7.36 5.11 -2.45
C PHE A 129 -8.56 5.73 -1.72
N LEU A 130 -8.36 6.85 -1.03
CA LEU A 130 -9.41 7.54 -0.28
C LEU A 130 -10.57 7.99 -1.18
N ARG A 131 -10.28 8.50 -2.38
CA ARG A 131 -11.31 8.90 -3.36
C ARG A 131 -12.13 7.72 -3.88
N ASN A 132 -11.53 6.54 -3.95
CA ASN A 132 -12.18 5.33 -4.48
C ASN A 132 -13.00 4.57 -3.44
N HIS A 133 -12.96 4.97 -2.17
CA HIS A 133 -13.61 4.24 -1.09
C HIS A 133 -14.44 5.15 -0.19
N ASN A 134 -15.71 4.78 0.03
CA ASN A 134 -16.56 5.50 0.97
C ASN A 134 -16.24 5.11 2.42
N LEU A 135 -15.72 6.07 3.19
CA LEU A 135 -15.41 5.92 4.62
C LEU A 135 -16.48 6.52 5.55
N ALA A 136 -17.64 6.91 5.03
CA ALA A 136 -18.71 7.50 5.81
C ALA A 136 -19.12 6.64 7.02
N GLY A 137 -19.25 7.28 8.19
CA GLY A 137 -19.68 6.64 9.44
C GLY A 137 -18.65 5.73 10.11
N LYS A 138 -17.52 5.44 9.45
CA LYS A 138 -16.42 4.63 9.99
C LYS A 138 -15.56 5.45 10.95
N LEU A 139 -14.89 4.76 11.86
CA LEU A 139 -13.80 5.30 12.67
C LEU A 139 -12.50 5.22 11.85
N LEU A 140 -11.91 6.36 11.53
CA LEU A 140 -10.66 6.49 10.80
C LEU A 140 -9.54 6.86 11.77
N ILE A 141 -8.55 5.99 11.91
CA ILE A 141 -7.43 6.14 12.85
C ILE A 141 -6.12 6.18 12.03
N PRO A 142 -5.57 7.37 11.73
CA PRO A 142 -4.36 7.44 10.93
C PRO A 142 -3.11 7.07 11.75
N PHE A 143 -2.14 6.46 11.10
CA PHE A 143 -0.78 6.32 11.63
C PHE A 143 0.22 6.75 10.56
N ILE A 144 1.02 7.75 10.92
CA ILE A 144 1.79 8.54 9.98
C ILE A 144 3.27 8.35 10.28
N THR A 145 4.04 8.05 9.24
CA THR A 145 5.50 8.06 9.29
C THR A 145 6.06 9.27 8.55
N HIS A 146 7.09 9.93 9.04
CA HIS A 146 7.66 11.12 8.36
C HIS A 146 9.18 11.21 8.49
N GLY A 147 9.83 11.92 7.57
CA GLY A 147 11.29 12.17 7.62
C GLY A 147 11.68 13.48 8.31
N GLY A 148 10.96 13.89 9.38
CA GLY A 148 11.21 15.13 10.13
C GLY A 148 10.15 16.26 9.99
N TYR A 149 9.14 16.11 9.14
CA TYR A 149 8.14 17.17 8.88
C TYR A 149 6.82 17.05 9.67
N GLY A 150 6.73 16.13 10.63
CA GLY A 150 5.48 15.83 11.33
C GLY A 150 4.42 15.23 10.38
N GLU A 151 3.16 15.57 10.61
CA GLU A 151 2.02 15.04 9.84
C GLU A 151 1.69 15.80 8.53
N GLY A 152 2.38 16.90 8.23
CA GLY A 152 2.12 17.68 7.02
C GLY A 152 0.68 18.22 6.95
N ASP A 153 0.10 18.25 5.75
CA ASP A 153 -1.30 18.65 5.51
C ASP A 153 -2.32 17.49 5.69
N SER A 154 -1.93 16.43 6.39
CA SER A 154 -2.72 15.20 6.46
C SER A 154 -4.12 15.41 7.03
N ASP A 155 -4.28 16.24 8.06
CA ASP A 155 -5.61 16.46 8.64
C ASP A 155 -6.55 17.11 7.61
N ASP A 156 -6.09 18.11 6.88
CA ASP A 156 -6.87 18.82 5.85
C ASP A 156 -7.27 17.87 4.69
N ILE A 157 -6.32 17.07 4.22
CA ILE A 157 -6.58 16.10 3.14
C ILE A 157 -7.56 15.02 3.59
N LEU A 158 -7.41 14.49 4.81
CA LEU A 158 -8.32 13.49 5.36
C LEU A 158 -9.72 14.09 5.63
N ALA A 159 -9.80 15.34 6.10
CA ALA A 159 -11.06 16.07 6.23
C ALA A 159 -11.77 16.23 4.88
N SER A 160 -11.01 16.51 3.82
CA SER A 160 -11.56 16.70 2.47
C SER A 160 -12.00 15.39 1.82
N LEU A 161 -11.20 14.34 1.93
CA LEU A 161 -11.44 13.07 1.23
C LEU A 161 -12.27 12.06 2.03
N ALA A 162 -12.35 12.21 3.36
CA ALA A 162 -13.18 11.40 4.23
C ALA A 162 -14.02 12.27 5.19
N PRO A 163 -14.83 13.23 4.67
CA PRO A 163 -15.48 14.28 5.46
C PRO A 163 -16.49 13.75 6.49
N THR A 164 -17.05 12.57 6.25
CA THR A 164 -18.09 11.94 7.08
C THR A 164 -17.55 10.78 7.92
N ALA A 165 -16.24 10.52 7.89
CA ALA A 165 -15.59 9.59 8.80
C ALA A 165 -15.36 10.26 10.16
N ARG A 166 -15.51 9.51 11.24
CA ARG A 166 -15.08 9.94 12.57
C ARG A 166 -13.57 9.77 12.66
N ARG A 167 -12.82 10.86 12.81
CA ARG A 167 -11.35 10.84 12.80
C ARG A 167 -10.81 10.90 14.23
N GLU A 168 -9.90 9.99 14.55
CA GLU A 168 -9.13 10.00 15.79
C GLU A 168 -7.78 10.69 15.60
N LYS A 169 -7.17 11.11 16.71
CA LYS A 169 -5.82 11.68 16.69
C LYS A 169 -4.82 10.67 16.10
N PRO A 170 -3.95 11.07 15.16
CA PRO A 170 -3.03 10.14 14.55
C PRO A 170 -1.88 9.74 15.49
N LEU A 171 -1.38 8.52 15.30
CA LEU A 171 -0.02 8.17 15.74
C LEU A 171 0.97 8.77 14.74
N VAL A 172 1.95 9.55 15.21
CA VAL A 172 2.96 10.18 14.35
C VAL A 172 4.35 9.73 14.79
N ILE A 173 5.11 9.12 13.88
CA ILE A 173 6.45 8.58 14.16
C ILE A 173 7.45 9.07 13.11
N GLU A 174 8.56 9.63 13.58
CA GLU A 174 9.67 9.99 12.70
C GLU A 174 10.43 8.74 12.26
N CYS A 175 10.64 8.59 10.94
CA CYS A 175 11.28 7.45 10.29
C CYS A 175 12.22 7.97 9.19
N ASP A 176 13.31 8.61 9.58
CA ASP A 176 14.33 9.17 8.67
C ASP A 176 15.50 8.21 8.37
N GLN A 177 15.40 6.98 8.86
CA GLN A 177 16.47 5.96 8.81
C GLN A 177 16.97 5.73 7.39
N GLU A 178 16.07 5.60 6.41
CA GLU A 178 16.45 5.37 5.02
C GLU A 178 17.32 6.51 4.47
N ARG A 179 16.90 7.76 4.67
CA ARG A 179 17.67 8.93 4.24
C ARG A 179 19.05 8.94 4.90
N ARG A 180 19.10 8.74 6.22
CA ARG A 180 20.37 8.67 6.95
C ARG A 180 21.28 7.55 6.45
N THR A 181 20.72 6.37 6.18
CA THR A 181 21.47 5.25 5.61
C THR A 181 22.00 5.58 4.22
N THR A 182 21.17 6.13 3.33
CA THR A 182 21.58 6.55 1.98
C THR A 182 22.71 7.58 2.02
N ASP A 183 22.57 8.63 2.84
CA ASP A 183 23.58 9.69 2.98
C ASP A 183 24.90 9.10 3.51
N THR A 184 24.82 8.26 4.54
CA THR A 184 26.00 7.61 5.17
C THR A 184 26.72 6.68 4.21
N VAL A 185 25.99 5.80 3.52
CA VAL A 185 26.56 4.84 2.57
C VAL A 185 27.16 5.54 1.37
N THR A 186 26.49 6.58 0.84
CA THR A 186 27.01 7.36 -0.30
C THR A 186 28.32 8.04 0.07
N SER A 187 28.37 8.71 1.22
CA SER A 187 29.58 9.36 1.73
C SER A 187 30.72 8.34 1.95
N TRP A 188 30.41 7.18 2.51
CA TRP A 188 31.40 6.11 2.71
C TRP A 188 31.95 5.58 1.38
N LEU A 189 31.11 5.37 0.37
CA LEU A 189 31.56 4.91 -0.95
C LEU A 189 32.46 5.92 -1.66
N GLU A 190 32.25 7.22 -1.47
CA GLU A 190 33.13 8.27 -2.00
C GLU A 190 34.54 8.17 -1.40
N THR A 191 34.67 7.87 -0.10
CA THR A 191 35.99 7.70 0.55
C THR A 191 36.77 6.48 0.08
N ILE A 192 36.10 5.46 -0.47
CA ILE A 192 36.77 4.26 -1.02
C ILE A 192 37.21 4.48 -2.47
N ARG A 193 36.53 5.37 -3.19
CA ARG A 193 36.78 5.65 -4.62
C ARG A 193 37.83 6.75 -4.84
N SER A 194 38.21 7.48 -3.79
CA SER A 194 39.32 8.44 -3.75
C SER A 194 40.66 7.76 -3.50
#